data_AF-A0A8S3CUJ4-F1
#
_entry.id   AF-A0A8S3CUJ4-F1
#
_cell.length_a   1.000
_cell.length_b   1.000
_cell.length_c   1.000
_cell.angle_alpha   90.00
_cell.angle_beta   90.00
_cell.angle_gamma   90.00
#
_symmetry.space_group_name_H-M   'P 1'
#
loop_
_entity.id
_entity.type
_entity.pdbx_description
1 polymer ?
#
loop_
_entity_poly.entity_id
_entity_poly.type
_entity_poly.pdbx_seq_one_letter_code
_entity_poly.pdbx_strand_id
1 'polypeptide(L)' 'MQVAHLEKTGHYLTIKDNQIVQLHPSTVLDHKPEWVLYNEFVLTTKNYIRTVTDIKPEWLLTISPQYYEL' A
#
# COMPACT_ATOMS: atom_id res chain seq x y z
N MET A 1 5.35 -8.77 -1.80
CA MET A 1 4.10 -8.68 -1.01
C MET A 1 3.38 -7.41 -1.43
N GLN A 2 2.05 -7.43 -1.42
CA GLN A 2 1.23 -6.32 -1.91
C GLN A 2 0.92 -5.31 -0.79
N VAL A 3 1.92 -4.53 -0.40
CA VAL A 3 1.81 -3.51 0.65
C VAL A 3 2.27 -2.16 0.10
N ALA A 4 1.61 -1.09 0.52
CA ALA A 4 2.04 0.28 0.25
C ALA A 4 2.00 1.17 1.51
N HIS A 5 2.90 2.14 1.57
CA HIS A 5 3.04 3.13 2.64
C HIS A 5 2.69 4.53 2.15
N LEU A 6 2.01 5.32 2.99
CA LEU A 6 1.63 6.70 2.71
C LEU A 6 2.81 7.65 2.93
N GLU A 7 3.27 8.30 1.87
CA GLU A 7 4.29 9.33 1.97
C GLU A 7 3.73 10.67 2.48
N LYS A 8 4.61 11.51 3.05
CA LYS A 8 4.26 12.86 3.54
C LYS A 8 3.68 13.78 2.45
N THR A 9 3.97 13.47 1.19
CA THR A 9 3.47 14.17 0.00
C THR A 9 2.05 13.73 -0.40
N GLY A 10 1.49 12.71 0.27
CA GLY A 10 0.10 12.28 0.15
C GLY A 10 -0.18 11.21 -0.92
N HIS A 11 0.85 10.66 -1.56
CA HIS A 11 0.79 9.47 -2.42
C HIS A 11 1.28 8.23 -1.68
N TYR A 12 0.96 7.05 -2.21
CA TYR A 12 1.45 5.79 -1.66
C TYR A 12 2.67 5.29 -2.43
N LEU A 13 3.60 4.65 -1.73
CA LEU A 13 4.71 3.91 -2.31
C LEU A 13 4.57 2.43 -2.00
N THR A 14 4.64 1.60 -3.05
CA THR A 14 4.71 0.15 -2.87
C THR A 14 6.03 -0.26 -2.20
N ILE A 15 5.95 -1.22 -1.29
CA ILE A 15 7.12 -1.72 -0.56
C ILE A 15 8.00 -2.55 -1.52
N LYS A 16 9.33 -2.39 -1.40
CA LYS A 16 10.40 -2.95 -2.25
C LYS A 16 10.49 -2.37 -3.68
N ASP A 17 9.37 -2.23 -4.38
CA ASP A 17 9.39 -1.78 -5.78
C ASP A 17 9.39 -0.24 -5.93
N ASN A 18 9.12 0.50 -4.86
CA ASN A 18 9.10 1.96 -4.81
C ASN A 18 8.23 2.60 -5.91
N GLN A 19 7.18 1.91 -6.33
CA GLN A 19 6.25 2.44 -7.32
C GLN A 19 5.27 3.40 -6.65
N ILE A 20 5.15 4.60 -7.21
CA ILE A 20 4.17 5.59 -6.81
C ILE A 20 2.79 5.12 -7.25
N VAL A 21 1.87 4.99 -6.29
CA VAL A 21 0.49 4.56 -6.50
C VAL A 21 -0.49 5.44 -5.74
N GLN A 22 -1.76 5.38 -6.14
CA GLN A 22 -2.86 6.03 -5.43
C GLN A 22 -3.94 5.00 -5.09
N LEU A 23 -4.74 5.28 -4.05
CA LEU A 23 -5.93 4.47 -3.79
C LEU A 23 -6.90 4.60 -4.96
N HIS A 24 -7.39 3.47 -5.46
CA HIS A 24 -8.35 3.46 -6.55
C HIS A 24 -9.64 4.20 -6.13
N PRO A 25 -10.29 4.99 -7.01
CA PRO A 25 -11.49 5.76 -6.66
C PRO A 25 -12.69 4.93 -6.16
N SER A 26 -12.68 3.62 -6.40
CA SER A 26 -13.69 2.70 -5.88
C SER A 26 -13.47 2.27 -4.42
N THR A 27 -12.43 2.77 -3.75
CA THR A 27 -12.21 2.47 -2.33
C THR A 27 -13.33 3.06 -1.48
N VAL A 28 -13.65 2.37 -0.39
CA VAL A 28 -14.62 2.82 0.62
C VAL A 28 -13.95 3.46 1.84
N LEU A 29 -12.62 3.56 1.85
CA LEU A 29 -11.88 4.21 2.92
C LEU A 29 -12.17 5.72 2.91
N ASP A 30 -12.61 6.22 4.06
CA ASP A 30 -12.91 7.64 4.32
C ASP A 30 -11.68 8.45 4.76
N HIS A 31 -10.58 7.77 5.03
CA HIS A 31 -9.30 8.34 5.43
C HIS A 31 -8.14 7.74 4.61
N LYS A 32 -6.95 8.30 4.78
CA LYS A 32 -5.71 7.80 4.19
C LYS A 32 -4.88 7.11 5.28
N PRO A 33 -5.02 5.78 5.47
CA PRO A 33 -4.20 5.05 6.42
C PRO A 33 -2.73 5.06 6.02
N GLU A 34 -1.84 5.01 7.01
CA GLU A 34 -0.39 5.08 6.80
C GLU A 34 0.14 3.83 6.06
N TRP A 35 -0.45 2.67 6.34
CA TRP A 35 -0.07 1.40 5.73
C TRP A 35 -1.29 0.69 5.17
N VAL A 36 -1.18 0.21 3.94
CA VAL A 36 -2.26 -0.53 3.28
C VAL A 36 -1.77 -1.83 2.68
N LEU A 37 -2.58 -2.88 2.85
CA LEU A 37 -2.52 -4.08 2.02
C LEU A 37 -3.45 -3.87 0.82
N TYR A 38 -3.04 -4.28 -0.38
CA TYR A 38 -3.87 -4.23 -1.57
C TYR A 38 -3.94 -5.59 -2.27
N ASN A 39 -5.02 -5.86 -3.01
CA ASN A 39 -5.15 -7.11 -3.76
C ASN A 39 -4.69 -6.97 -5.22
N GLU A 40 -4.91 -5.80 -5.83
CA GLU A 40 -4.70 -5.60 -7.25
C GLU A 40 -3.93 -4.31 -7.53
N PHE A 41 -3.00 -4.42 -8.49
CA PHE A 41 -2.32 -3.28 -9.07
C PHE A 41 -2.95 -2.97 -10.43
N VAL A 42 -3.46 -1.75 -10.61
CA VAL A 42 -4.14 -1.31 -11.82
C VAL A 42 -3.24 -0.31 -12.55
N LEU A 43 -2.65 -0.75 -13.67
CA LEU A 43 -1.77 0.04 -14.52
C LEU A 43 -2.58 0.87 -15.52
N THR A 44 -2.55 2.21 -15.38
CA THR A 44 -3.16 3.16 -16.34
C THR A 44 -2.23 4.36 -16.54
N THR A 45 -2.76 5.53 -16.94
CA THR A 45 -2.01 6.80 -16.91
C THR A 45 -1.49 7.15 -15.51
N LYS A 46 -2.23 6.76 -14.46
CA LYS A 46 -1.77 6.77 -13.07
C LYS A 46 -1.89 5.36 -12.51
N ASN A 47 -0.95 4.96 -11.67
CA ASN A 47 -0.99 3.65 -11.04
C ASN A 47 -1.94 3.69 -9.85
N TYR A 48 -2.85 2.72 -9.77
CA TYR A 48 -3.78 2.59 -8.66
C TYR A 48 -3.65 1.24 -7.99
N ILE A 49 -3.95 1.20 -6.70
CA ILE A 49 -4.14 -0.03 -5.93
C ILE A 49 -5.61 -0.18 -5.55
N ARG A 50 -6.17 -1.37 -5.77
CA ARG A 50 -7.60 -1.68 -5.58
C ARG A 50 -7.80 -2.78 -4.54
N THR A 51 -8.96 -2.73 -3.87
CA THR A 51 -9.30 -3.59 -2.74
C THR A 51 -8.25 -3.45 -1.63
N VAL A 52 -8.28 -2.28 -1.01
CA VAL A 52 -7.30 -1.86 0.00
C VAL A 52 -7.84 -2.10 1.41
N THR A 53 -6.97 -2.53 2.31
CA THR A 53 -7.27 -2.74 3.72
C THR A 53 -6.24 -2.00 4.57
N ASP A 54 -6.71 -1.24 5.55
CA ASP A 54 -5.86 -0.61 6.56
C ASP A 54 -5.22 -1.67 7.45
N ILE A 55 -3.91 -1.59 7.64
CA ILE A 55 -3.13 -2.55 8.41
C ILE A 55 -2.13 -1.82 9.31
N LYS A 56 -1.71 -2.50 10.36
CA LYS A 56 -0.64 -2.00 11.22
C LYS A 56 0.73 -2.57 10.80
N PRO A 57 1.80 -1.75 10.77
CA PRO A 57 3.11 -2.20 10.30
C PRO A 57 3.73 -3.30 11.16
N GLU A 58 3.42 -3.36 12.46
CA GLU A 58 3.92 -4.41 13.36
C GLU A 58 3.50 -5.83 12.93
N TRP A 59 2.35 -5.97 12.25
CA TRP A 59 1.89 -7.26 11.76
C TRP A 59 2.78 -7.79 10.64
N LEU A 60 3.25 -6.89 9.78
CA LEU A 60 4.13 -7.24 8.66
C LEU A 60 5.48 -7.77 9.15
N LEU A 61 6.06 -7.07 10.12
CA LEU A 61 7.32 -7.45 10.77
C LEU A 61 7.18 -8.79 11.52
N THR A 62 6.03 -9.02 12.18
CA THR A 62 5.80 -10.27 12.94
C THR A 62 5.54 -11.46 12.03
N ILE A 63 4.75 -11.28 10.96
CA ILE A 63 4.31 -12.37 10.07
C ILE A 63 5.40 -12.76 9.07
N SER A 64 6.16 -11.79 8.57
CA SER A 64 7.18 -12.03 7.54
C SER A 64 8.45 -11.21 7.77
N PRO A 65 9.18 -11.43 8.88
CA PRO A 65 10.38 -10.65 9.21
C PRO A 65 11.41 -10.72 8.07
N GLN A 66 11.62 -11.90 7.47
CA GLN A 66 12.57 -12.10 6.37
C GLN A 66 12.29 -11.24 5.13
N TYR A 67 11.03 -10.87 4.87
CA TYR A 67 10.68 -10.03 3.73
C TYR A 67 10.95 -8.53 4.01
N TYR A 68 10.80 -8.10 5.27
CA TYR A 68 10.89 -6.70 5.69
C TYR A 68 12.23 -6.31 6.34
N GLU A 69 13.06 -7.28 6.76
CA GLU A 69 14.41 -7.06 7.32
C GLU A 69 15.53 -6.99 6.26
N LEU A 70 15.19 -6.99 4.97
CA LEU A 70 16.18 -6.93 3.87
C LEU A 70 16.50 -5.51 3.40
#